data_AF-A0A286CB41-F1
#
_entry.id   AF-A0A286CB41-F1
#
_cell.length_a   1.000
_cell.length_b   1.000
_cell.length_c   1.000
_cell.angle_alpha   90.00
_cell.angle_beta   90.00
_cell.angle_gamma   90.00
#
_symmetry.space_group_name_H-M   'P 1'
#
loop_
_entity.id
_entity.type
_entity.pdbx_description
1 polymer ?
#
loop_
_entity_poly.entity_id
_entity_poly.type
_entity_poly.pdbx_seq_one_letter_code
_entity_poly.pdbx_strand_id
1 'polypeptide(L)'
;MTEPGTSRRGPREGAVPAPGGRLLPATHGSLARGASAPLPGTVFALALTGGMTLGPGEGREVLFGRNRPEVHVCLGEDDPQVSRHQGTLTHQDGRWWVSNAGRLPIRCLGGRLLFRGEEPLPLDTGYTPLFAGGSRGREHLLEVFVTGPEGERPVPRHGDVTRPPRVWALTEQERLALVVLGRRYLLHEPRPQPLTWRQTAAELAESQPWAGWTDKRVEHLVNGVRTRLSRDGVPWLTREELGEPVGNALNDNLIRALLASTTLVPMDLALIDAA
;
A
#
# COMPACT_ATOMS: atom_id res chain seq x y z
N MET A 1 54.76 20.74 -21.92
CA MET A 1 54.72 19.82 -20.77
C MET A 1 54.35 20.62 -19.55
N THR A 2 53.09 20.55 -19.15
CA THR A 2 52.60 21.15 -17.91
C THR A 2 51.49 20.23 -17.43
N GLU A 3 51.71 19.55 -16.31
CA GLU A 3 50.75 18.62 -15.71
C GLU A 3 49.54 19.37 -15.11
N PRO A 4 48.32 18.81 -15.18
CA PRO A 4 47.20 19.33 -14.43
C PRO A 4 47.15 18.73 -13.02
N GLY A 5 47.05 19.62 -12.03
CA GLY A 5 46.99 19.30 -10.61
C GLY A 5 45.80 18.41 -10.24
N THR A 6 46.12 17.33 -9.53
CA THR A 6 45.18 16.41 -8.89
C THR A 6 44.49 17.12 -7.72
N SER A 7 43.27 17.60 -7.96
CA SER A 7 42.41 18.11 -6.89
C SER A 7 41.92 16.94 -6.02
N ARG A 8 42.49 16.83 -4.82
CA ARG A 8 42.07 15.87 -3.79
C ARG A 8 40.65 16.21 -3.35
N ARG A 9 39.68 15.35 -3.68
CA ARG A 9 38.36 15.33 -3.02
C ARG A 9 38.57 15.02 -1.53
N GLY A 10 38.23 15.97 -0.67
CA GLY A 10 38.12 15.74 0.77
C GLY A 10 37.05 14.70 1.11
N PRO A 11 37.07 14.15 2.34
CA PRO A 11 36.14 13.12 2.77
C PRO A 11 34.71 13.67 2.75
N ARG A 12 33.77 12.88 2.19
CA ARG A 12 32.34 13.15 2.25
C ARG A 12 31.92 13.06 3.72
N GLU A 13 31.55 14.18 4.33
CA GLU A 13 30.96 14.20 5.67
C GLU A 13 29.77 13.22 5.72
N GLY A 14 29.87 12.24 6.61
CA GLY A 14 28.91 11.15 6.74
C GLY A 14 27.65 11.61 7.46
N ALA A 15 26.55 10.88 7.25
CA ALA A 15 25.34 11.07 8.06
C ALA A 15 25.68 10.85 9.55
N VAL A 16 25.20 11.75 10.40
CA VAL A 16 25.38 11.64 11.85
C VAL A 16 24.38 10.59 12.37
N PRO A 17 24.82 9.55 13.10
CA PRO A 17 23.87 8.61 13.71
C PRO A 17 23.13 9.28 14.85
N ALA A 18 21.85 8.93 15.05
CA ALA A 18 21.14 9.34 16.26
C ALA A 18 21.85 8.80 17.52
N PRO A 19 21.74 9.47 18.68
CA PRO A 19 22.32 8.98 19.93
C PRO A 19 21.91 7.53 20.26
N GLY A 20 22.89 6.64 20.46
CA GLY A 20 22.64 5.22 20.71
C GLY A 20 22.23 4.40 19.47
N GLY A 21 22.27 5.00 18.28
CA GLY A 21 22.03 4.34 17.00
C GLY A 21 23.30 3.84 16.32
N ARG A 22 23.14 2.87 15.42
CA ARG A 22 24.23 2.33 14.58
C ARG A 22 23.91 2.53 13.12
N LEU A 23 24.88 3.01 12.33
CA LEU A 23 24.73 3.17 10.89
C LEU A 23 24.59 1.82 10.17
N LEU A 24 23.75 1.79 9.15
CA LEU A 24 23.62 0.70 8.18
C LEU A 24 24.25 1.15 6.86
N PRO A 25 25.20 0.40 6.30
CA PRO A 25 25.80 0.77 5.01
C PRO A 25 24.77 0.68 3.88
N ALA A 26 25.02 1.38 2.78
CA ALA A 26 24.21 1.28 1.55
C ALA A 26 24.16 -0.16 0.98
N THR A 27 25.11 -1.01 1.36
CA THR A 27 25.19 -2.43 0.99
C THR A 27 24.40 -3.35 1.93
N HIS A 28 23.78 -2.82 3.00
CA HIS A 28 22.87 -3.53 3.88
C HIS A 28 21.61 -3.86 3.06
N GLY A 29 21.59 -4.98 2.35
CA GLY A 29 20.49 -5.24 1.42
C GLY A 29 19.12 -5.25 2.11
N SER A 30 18.06 -5.13 1.32
CA SER A 30 16.68 -4.83 1.75
C SER A 30 16.23 -5.48 3.07
N LEU A 31 15.56 -4.66 3.90
CA LEU A 31 14.91 -5.01 5.15
C LEU A 31 13.65 -5.86 4.94
N ALA A 32 13.15 -5.99 3.72
CA ALA A 32 12.05 -6.90 3.38
C ALA A 32 12.38 -8.37 3.69
N ARG A 33 13.68 -8.71 3.80
CA ARG A 33 14.16 -10.04 4.24
C ARG A 33 14.13 -10.23 5.76
N GLY A 34 13.67 -9.21 6.49
CA GLY A 34 13.64 -9.15 7.94
C GLY A 34 14.93 -8.64 8.54
N ALA A 35 14.80 -8.02 9.71
CA ALA A 35 15.92 -7.67 10.58
C ALA A 35 15.76 -8.37 11.94
N SER A 36 16.86 -8.44 12.69
CA SER A 36 16.89 -8.96 14.06
C SER A 36 17.76 -8.04 14.92
N ALA A 37 17.32 -7.82 16.14
CA ALA A 37 18.03 -7.06 17.16
C ALA A 37 17.79 -7.73 18.53
N PRO A 38 18.71 -7.58 19.50
CA PRO A 38 18.56 -8.14 20.84
C PRO A 38 17.35 -7.59 21.61
N LEU A 39 16.91 -6.37 21.28
CA LEU A 39 15.78 -5.71 21.94
C LEU A 39 14.58 -5.65 20.98
N PRO A 40 13.42 -6.22 21.35
CA PRO A 40 12.16 -5.98 20.66
C PRO A 40 11.85 -4.48 20.61
N GLY A 41 11.13 -4.04 19.58
CA GLY A 41 10.89 -2.62 19.33
C GLY A 41 12.10 -1.85 18.78
N THR A 42 13.20 -2.52 18.40
CA THR A 42 14.30 -1.85 17.68
C THR A 42 13.85 -1.52 16.26
N VAL A 43 14.06 -0.26 15.83
CA VAL A 43 13.79 0.17 14.46
C VAL A 43 15.04 0.04 13.60
N PHE A 44 14.84 -0.39 12.36
CA PHE A 44 15.79 -0.30 11.27
C PHE A 44 15.15 0.62 10.22
N ALA A 45 15.86 1.65 9.81
CA ALA A 45 15.43 2.58 8.77
C ALA A 45 16.51 2.64 7.70
N LEU A 46 16.15 2.33 6.46
CA LEU A 46 17.11 2.14 5.37
C LEU A 46 16.61 2.82 4.09
N ALA A 47 17.50 3.57 3.45
CA ALA A 47 17.31 4.10 2.11
C ALA A 47 18.46 3.65 1.19
N LEU A 48 18.39 4.02 -0.10
CA LEU A 48 19.42 3.65 -1.09
C LEU A 48 20.84 4.08 -0.71
N THR A 49 20.99 5.17 0.04
CA THR A 49 22.30 5.68 0.48
C THR A 49 22.79 5.05 1.79
N GLY A 50 22.07 4.08 2.33
CA GLY A 50 22.28 3.52 3.67
C GLY A 50 21.22 4.01 4.64
N GLY A 51 21.45 3.76 5.92
CA GLY A 51 20.48 4.10 6.96
C GLY A 51 21.04 3.89 8.35
N MET A 52 20.15 3.52 9.29
CA MET A 52 20.54 3.29 10.66
C MET A 52 19.60 2.30 11.37
N THR A 53 20.04 1.82 12.52
CA THR A 53 19.20 1.12 13.49
C THR A 53 19.26 1.83 14.85
N LEU A 54 18.14 1.83 15.56
CA LEU A 54 18.00 2.48 16.85
C LEU A 54 17.09 1.63 17.77
N GLY A 55 17.59 1.32 18.96
CA GLY A 55 16.80 0.59 19.96
C GLY A 55 15.63 1.43 20.49
N PRO A 56 14.58 0.79 21.03
CA PRO A 56 13.42 1.49 21.58
C PRO A 56 13.82 2.43 22.72
N GLY A 57 13.01 3.45 22.97
CA GLY A 57 13.21 4.38 24.07
C GLY A 57 12.40 5.66 23.87
N GLU A 58 11.76 6.11 24.93
CA GLU A 58 10.86 7.26 24.87
C GLU A 58 11.55 8.51 24.32
N GLY A 59 10.90 9.18 23.37
CA GLY A 59 11.41 10.38 22.71
C GLY A 59 12.60 10.16 21.77
N ARG A 60 13.00 8.92 21.49
CA ARG A 60 14.05 8.64 20.50
C ARG A 60 13.57 8.88 19.09
N GLU A 61 14.45 9.45 18.26
CA GLU A 61 14.08 9.89 16.92
C GLU A 61 15.03 9.41 15.82
N VAL A 62 14.45 9.06 14.66
CA VAL A 62 15.15 8.85 13.40
C VAL A 62 14.64 9.86 12.37
N LEU A 63 15.42 10.92 12.13
CA LEU A 63 15.18 11.91 11.09
C LEU A 63 15.55 11.36 9.71
N PHE A 64 14.70 11.62 8.72
CA PHE A 64 14.99 11.29 7.33
C PHE A 64 14.61 12.42 6.38
N GLY A 65 15.34 12.50 5.27
CA GLY A 65 15.13 13.52 4.24
C GLY A 65 16.34 13.67 3.33
N ARG A 66 16.31 14.68 2.47
CA ARG A 66 17.37 14.91 1.48
C ARG A 66 18.68 15.42 2.09
N ASN A 67 18.64 16.09 3.24
CA ASN A 67 19.79 16.83 3.74
C ASN A 67 20.72 15.96 4.59
N ARG A 68 21.58 15.17 3.94
CA ARG A 68 22.50 14.21 4.59
C ARG A 68 23.18 14.69 5.89
N PRO A 69 23.68 15.94 6.01
CA PRO A 69 24.32 16.40 7.23
C PRO A 69 23.38 16.60 8.43
N GLU A 70 22.07 16.77 8.18
CA GLU A 70 21.06 17.12 9.21
C GLU A 70 20.03 16.01 9.45
N VAL A 71 20.17 14.87 8.77
CA VAL A 71 19.26 13.73 8.92
C VAL A 71 20.05 12.45 9.15
N HIS A 72 19.44 11.49 9.85
CA HIS A 72 20.09 10.22 10.11
C HIS A 72 19.98 9.24 8.93
N VAL A 73 18.89 9.32 8.15
CA VAL A 73 18.69 8.53 6.93
C VAL A 73 18.47 9.46 5.75
N CYS A 74 19.45 9.51 4.83
CA CYS A 74 19.34 10.34 3.64
C CYS A 74 18.41 9.69 2.61
N LEU A 75 17.44 10.44 2.12
CA LEU A 75 16.41 10.02 1.18
C LEU A 75 16.33 11.04 0.04
N GLY A 76 16.52 10.59 -1.20
CA GLY A 76 16.46 11.48 -2.37
C GLY A 76 17.46 12.63 -2.33
N GLU A 77 18.72 12.34 -1.99
CA GLU A 77 19.81 13.32 -1.89
C GLU A 77 19.91 14.24 -3.12
N ASP A 78 19.67 13.67 -4.30
CA ASP A 78 19.76 14.33 -5.61
C ASP A 78 18.44 14.98 -6.06
N ASP A 79 17.38 14.88 -5.28
CA ASP A 79 16.03 15.25 -5.71
C ASP A 79 15.46 16.47 -4.96
N PRO A 80 15.41 17.65 -5.57
CA PRO A 80 14.98 18.87 -4.89
C PRO A 80 13.51 18.87 -4.44
N GLN A 81 12.67 17.97 -4.97
CA GLN A 81 11.28 17.81 -4.51
C GLN A 81 11.20 17.09 -3.16
N VAL A 82 12.20 16.28 -2.79
CA VAL A 82 12.29 15.73 -1.44
C VAL A 82 12.75 16.81 -0.48
N SER A 83 12.03 16.95 0.63
CA SER A 83 12.32 17.97 1.63
C SER A 83 13.65 17.68 2.33
N ARG A 84 14.36 18.73 2.76
CA ARG A 84 15.62 18.60 3.52
C ARG A 84 15.44 17.69 4.74
N HIS A 85 14.39 17.95 5.50
CA HIS A 85 13.78 17.07 6.48
C HIS A 85 12.40 16.68 5.96
N GLN A 86 12.24 15.41 5.60
CA GLN A 86 10.99 14.88 5.04
C GLN A 86 10.10 14.33 6.15
N GLY A 87 10.68 13.68 7.16
CA GLY A 87 9.90 13.19 8.30
C GLY A 87 10.77 12.63 9.42
N THR A 88 10.08 12.14 10.44
CA THR A 88 10.69 11.61 11.65
C THR A 88 10.00 10.32 12.05
N LEU A 89 10.79 9.32 12.45
CA LEU A 89 10.30 8.19 13.23
C LEU A 89 10.55 8.50 14.71
N THR A 90 9.52 8.50 15.54
CA THR A 90 9.65 8.78 16.98
C THR A 90 9.12 7.60 17.78
N HIS A 91 9.86 7.17 18.81
CA HIS A 91 9.38 6.14 19.73
C HIS A 91 8.65 6.78 20.91
N GLN A 92 7.34 6.56 21.00
CA GLN A 92 6.44 7.09 22.02
C GLN A 92 5.44 6.02 22.45
N ASP A 93 5.12 5.97 23.74
CA ASP A 93 4.14 5.02 24.31
C ASP A 93 4.43 3.55 23.93
N GLY A 94 5.72 3.18 23.90
CA GLY A 94 6.15 1.82 23.59
C GLY A 94 6.05 1.41 22.11
N ARG A 95 5.81 2.37 21.20
CA ARG A 95 5.71 2.11 19.76
C ARG A 95 6.47 3.16 18.95
N TRP A 96 6.88 2.80 17.73
CA TRP A 96 7.36 3.76 16.74
C TRP A 96 6.21 4.42 16.01
N TRP A 97 6.35 5.71 15.76
CA TRP A 97 5.39 6.54 15.04
C TRP A 97 6.11 7.25 13.91
N VAL A 98 5.47 7.38 12.74
CA VAL A 98 5.98 8.17 11.63
C VAL A 98 5.21 9.48 11.51
N SER A 99 5.94 10.60 11.41
CA SER A 99 5.39 11.92 11.13
C SER A 99 5.99 12.51 9.86
N ASN A 100 5.22 13.37 9.18
CA ASN A 100 5.68 14.10 8.00
C ASN A 100 5.98 15.56 8.36
N ALA A 101 7.22 16.00 8.12
CA ALA A 101 7.65 17.39 8.24
C ALA A 101 7.80 18.07 6.87
N GLY A 102 7.87 17.27 5.80
CA GLY A 102 8.12 17.71 4.44
C GLY A 102 6.92 18.38 3.75
N ARG A 103 7.16 18.96 2.59
CA ARG A 103 6.11 19.63 1.78
C ARG A 103 5.22 18.64 1.04
N LEU A 104 5.79 17.54 0.56
CA LEU A 104 5.05 16.47 -0.12
C LEU A 104 4.59 15.42 0.90
N PRO A 105 3.44 14.78 0.69
CA PRO A 105 2.97 13.71 1.56
C PRO A 105 3.90 12.49 1.50
N ILE A 106 3.95 11.74 2.58
CA ILE A 106 4.56 10.41 2.61
C ILE A 106 3.47 9.40 2.26
N ARG A 107 3.71 8.55 1.26
CA ARG A 107 2.80 7.47 0.91
C ARG A 107 3.14 6.23 1.73
N CYS A 108 2.15 5.74 2.47
CA CYS A 108 2.22 4.62 3.40
C CYS A 108 1.53 3.37 2.81
N LEU A 109 1.51 2.29 3.59
CA LEU A 109 0.74 1.08 3.27
C LEU A 109 -0.73 1.39 2.98
N GLY A 110 -1.34 0.60 2.09
CA GLY A 110 -2.74 0.80 1.67
C GLY A 110 -2.98 2.06 0.81
N GLY A 111 -1.92 2.77 0.40
CA GLY A 111 -2.04 4.00 -0.39
C GLY A 111 -2.40 5.24 0.44
N ARG A 112 -2.41 5.14 1.78
CA ARG A 112 -2.63 6.30 2.66
C ARG A 112 -1.53 7.34 2.44
N LEU A 113 -1.92 8.60 2.37
CA LEU A 113 -1.01 9.74 2.31
C LEU A 113 -0.96 10.40 3.69
N LEU A 114 0.24 10.49 4.27
CA LEU A 114 0.50 11.20 5.52
C LEU A 114 0.96 12.62 5.20
N PHE A 115 0.12 13.60 5.51
CA PHE A 115 0.39 15.01 5.24
C PHE A 115 1.17 15.69 6.36
N ARG A 116 1.77 16.84 6.05
CA ARG A 116 2.46 17.65 7.05
C ARG A 116 1.48 18.15 8.11
N GLY A 117 1.80 17.94 9.38
CA GLY A 117 0.98 18.37 10.51
C GLY A 117 -0.25 17.52 10.78
N GLU A 118 -0.43 16.41 10.05
CA GLU A 118 -1.37 15.35 10.43
C GLU A 118 -0.83 14.57 11.63
N GLU A 119 -1.72 13.92 12.36
CA GLU A 119 -1.38 13.02 13.46
C GLU A 119 -0.37 11.94 12.99
N PRO A 120 0.71 11.68 13.76
CA PRO A 120 1.66 10.62 13.43
C PRO A 120 0.99 9.25 13.31
N LEU A 121 1.53 8.40 12.44
CA LEU A 121 0.99 7.06 12.23
C LEU A 121 1.78 6.02 13.02
N PRO A 122 1.10 5.12 13.74
CA PRO A 122 1.79 4.05 14.44
C PRO A 122 2.39 3.08 13.42
N LEU A 123 3.59 2.61 13.72
CA LEU A 123 4.26 1.53 13.00
C LEU A 123 4.14 0.24 13.81
N ASP A 124 3.59 -0.79 13.17
CA ASP A 124 3.54 -2.13 13.74
C ASP A 124 4.89 -2.84 13.61
N THR A 125 5.05 -3.94 14.35
CA THR A 125 6.20 -4.84 14.18
C THR A 125 6.23 -5.42 12.77
N GLY A 126 7.42 -5.52 12.19
CA GLY A 126 7.64 -6.02 10.84
C GLY A 126 8.02 -4.92 9.85
N TYR A 127 7.89 -5.25 8.57
CA TYR A 127 8.34 -4.42 7.46
C TYR A 127 7.26 -3.42 7.02
N THR A 128 7.60 -2.14 6.98
CA THR A 128 6.76 -1.05 6.48
C THR A 128 7.54 -0.22 5.45
N PRO A 129 7.17 -0.24 4.15
CA PRO A 129 7.73 0.65 3.15
C PRO A 129 7.03 2.02 3.21
N LEU A 130 7.82 3.09 3.18
CA LEU A 130 7.35 4.47 3.09
C LEU A 130 7.92 5.12 1.82
N PHE A 131 7.13 5.91 1.12
CA PHE A 131 7.54 6.54 -0.13
C PHE A 131 7.41 8.06 -0.07
N ALA A 132 8.49 8.77 -0.38
CA ALA A 132 8.46 10.20 -0.64
C ALA A 132 8.38 10.45 -2.15
N GLY A 133 7.42 11.27 -2.57
CA GLY A 133 7.33 11.71 -3.96
C GLY A 133 8.55 12.55 -4.36
N GLY A 134 9.03 12.32 -5.59
CA GLY A 134 10.19 13.00 -6.16
C GLY A 134 9.94 13.50 -7.58
N SER A 135 10.95 14.16 -8.12
CA SER A 135 10.93 14.79 -9.44
C SER A 135 10.69 13.76 -10.54
N ARG A 136 9.92 14.16 -11.58
CA ARG A 136 9.64 13.33 -12.77
C ARG A 136 8.93 12.01 -12.46
N GLY A 137 8.10 11.98 -11.40
CA GLY A 137 7.37 10.77 -11.00
C GLY A 137 8.24 9.71 -10.32
N ARG A 138 9.48 10.06 -9.91
CA ARG A 138 10.29 9.21 -9.04
C ARG A 138 9.61 9.09 -7.68
N GLU A 139 9.78 7.93 -7.06
CA GLU A 139 9.49 7.73 -5.65
C GLU A 139 10.76 7.30 -4.94
N HIS A 140 10.97 7.84 -3.74
CA HIS A 140 12.12 7.51 -2.90
C HIS A 140 11.65 6.65 -1.74
N LEU A 141 12.14 5.41 -1.71
CA LEU A 141 11.78 4.42 -0.71
C LEU A 141 12.61 4.60 0.57
N LEU A 142 11.91 4.66 1.69
CA LEU A 142 12.42 4.41 3.02
C LEU A 142 11.86 3.07 3.49
N GLU A 143 12.73 2.08 3.63
CA GLU A 143 12.39 0.80 4.24
C GLU A 143 12.45 0.97 5.76
N VAL A 144 11.37 0.60 6.46
CA VAL A 144 11.33 0.58 7.93
C VAL A 144 11.05 -0.83 8.40
N PHE A 145 11.79 -1.32 9.38
CA PHE A 145 11.53 -2.59 10.03
C PHE A 145 11.57 -2.44 11.55
N VAL A 146 10.47 -2.73 12.24
CA VAL A 146 10.41 -2.75 13.71
C VAL A 146 10.48 -4.21 14.17
N THR A 147 11.48 -4.55 14.98
CA THR A 147 11.63 -5.94 15.46
C THR A 147 10.52 -6.29 16.46
N GLY A 148 9.83 -7.42 16.27
CA GLY A 148 8.95 -7.99 17.29
C GLY A 148 9.73 -8.79 18.36
N PRO A 149 9.05 -9.31 19.39
CA PRO A 149 9.65 -10.24 20.33
C PRO A 149 10.16 -11.51 19.63
N GLU A 150 11.30 -12.04 20.10
CA GLU A 150 11.86 -13.29 19.56
C GLU A 150 10.85 -14.44 19.69
N GLY A 151 10.67 -15.22 18.62
CA GLY A 151 9.78 -16.38 18.58
C GLY A 151 8.47 -16.19 17.79
N GLU A 152 8.15 -14.96 17.34
CA GLU A 152 6.90 -14.69 16.61
C GLU A 152 6.99 -14.86 15.09
N ARG A 153 8.15 -15.25 14.52
CA ARG A 153 8.20 -15.55 13.09
C ARG A 153 7.35 -16.79 12.83
N PRO A 154 6.27 -16.70 12.02
CA PRO A 154 5.47 -17.87 11.71
C PRO A 154 6.37 -18.96 11.13
N VAL A 155 6.25 -20.18 11.65
CA VAL A 155 7.00 -21.32 11.14
C VAL A 155 6.69 -21.47 9.65
N PRO A 156 7.71 -21.49 8.76
CA PRO A 156 7.49 -21.72 7.34
C PRO A 156 6.77 -23.06 7.11
N ARG A 157 5.62 -23.01 6.43
CA ARG A 157 4.78 -24.20 6.21
C ARG A 157 4.84 -24.66 4.74
N HIS A 158 6.04 -24.97 4.26
CA HIS A 158 6.25 -25.35 2.86
C HIS A 158 5.46 -26.59 2.42
N GLY A 159 5.16 -27.49 3.36
CA GLY A 159 4.37 -28.70 3.11
C GLY A 159 2.86 -28.53 3.29
N ASP A 160 2.39 -27.37 3.78
CA ASP A 160 0.95 -27.13 3.92
C ASP A 160 0.33 -26.98 2.53
N VAL A 161 -0.81 -27.63 2.31
CA VAL A 161 -1.61 -27.43 1.10
C VAL A 161 -1.97 -25.94 0.98
N THR A 162 -1.69 -25.35 -0.18
CA THR A 162 -2.10 -23.98 -0.47
C THR A 162 -3.60 -23.84 -0.28
N ARG A 163 -4.01 -23.03 0.72
CA ARG A 163 -5.42 -22.81 1.00
C ARG A 163 -6.03 -22.04 -0.17
N PRO A 164 -7.06 -22.58 -0.85
CA PRO A 164 -7.71 -21.85 -1.92
C PRO A 164 -8.41 -20.61 -1.35
N PRO A 165 -8.51 -19.51 -2.13
CA PRO A 165 -9.32 -18.37 -1.73
C PRO A 165 -10.79 -18.79 -1.58
N ARG A 166 -11.54 -18.08 -0.73
CA ARG A 166 -12.98 -18.31 -0.56
C ARG A 166 -13.73 -17.74 -1.78
N VAL A 167 -13.88 -18.56 -2.82
CA VAL A 167 -14.65 -18.21 -4.03
C VAL A 167 -16.15 -18.21 -3.70
N TRP A 168 -16.86 -17.17 -4.15
CA TRP A 168 -18.30 -17.02 -3.94
C TRP A 168 -19.09 -17.67 -5.08
N ALA A 169 -20.13 -18.43 -4.71
CA ALA A 169 -21.04 -18.99 -5.70
C ALA A 169 -21.90 -17.87 -6.32
N LEU A 170 -21.81 -17.76 -7.64
CA LEU A 170 -22.61 -16.86 -8.48
C LEU A 170 -23.33 -17.70 -9.54
N THR A 171 -24.61 -17.40 -9.79
CA THR A 171 -25.31 -17.92 -10.98
C THR A 171 -24.69 -17.34 -12.25
N GLU A 172 -24.94 -17.95 -13.41
CA GLU A 172 -24.43 -17.45 -14.69
C GLU A 172 -24.86 -16.00 -14.97
N GLN A 173 -26.11 -15.65 -14.67
CA GLN A 173 -26.63 -14.29 -14.83
C GLN A 173 -26.01 -13.31 -13.83
N GLU A 174 -25.83 -13.71 -12.57
CA GLU A 174 -25.13 -12.87 -11.57
C GLU A 174 -23.68 -12.63 -12.00
N ARG A 175 -22.98 -13.68 -12.45
CA ARG A 175 -21.60 -13.58 -12.94
C ARG A 175 -21.50 -12.64 -14.13
N LEU A 176 -22.32 -12.83 -15.17
CA LEU A 176 -22.31 -11.99 -16.36
C LEU A 176 -22.60 -10.52 -16.02
N ALA A 177 -23.62 -10.25 -15.19
CA ALA A 177 -23.96 -8.90 -14.78
C ALA A 177 -22.82 -8.22 -13.98
N LEU A 178 -22.15 -8.95 -13.08
CA LEU A 178 -21.03 -8.43 -12.30
C LEU A 178 -19.76 -8.25 -13.13
N VAL A 179 -19.53 -9.09 -14.15
CA VAL A 179 -18.44 -8.92 -15.12
C VAL A 179 -18.62 -7.62 -15.90
N VAL A 180 -19.81 -7.37 -16.43
CA VAL A 180 -20.10 -6.11 -17.15
C VAL A 180 -20.01 -4.91 -16.19
N LEU A 181 -20.63 -4.99 -15.01
CA LEU A 181 -20.56 -3.93 -14.00
C LEU A 181 -19.12 -3.56 -13.63
N GLY A 182 -18.27 -4.59 -13.45
CA GLY A 182 -16.88 -4.50 -13.05
C GLY A 182 -15.87 -4.43 -14.20
N ARG A 183 -16.31 -4.27 -15.46
CA ARG A 183 -15.47 -4.39 -16.67
C ARG A 183 -14.19 -3.57 -16.61
N ARG A 184 -14.28 -2.31 -16.13
CA ARG A 184 -13.12 -1.41 -16.00
C ARG A 184 -12.06 -1.93 -15.02
N TYR A 185 -12.48 -2.65 -13.98
CA TYR A 185 -11.55 -3.29 -13.04
C TYR A 185 -10.87 -4.49 -13.67
N LEU A 186 -11.63 -5.31 -14.40
CA LEU A 186 -11.11 -6.50 -15.10
C LEU A 186 -10.14 -6.14 -16.24
N LEU A 187 -10.34 -4.98 -16.87
CA LEU A 187 -9.42 -4.40 -17.85
C LEU A 187 -8.23 -3.65 -17.23
N HIS A 188 -8.16 -3.57 -15.89
CA HIS A 188 -7.14 -2.81 -15.16
C HIS A 188 -7.03 -1.34 -15.58
N GLU A 189 -8.17 -0.69 -15.87
CA GLU A 189 -8.16 0.73 -16.19
C GLU A 189 -7.62 1.56 -15.01
N PRO A 190 -6.90 2.67 -15.27
CA PRO A 190 -6.46 3.57 -14.21
C PRO A 190 -7.66 4.18 -13.47
N ARG A 191 -7.74 3.99 -12.15
CA ARG A 191 -8.85 4.47 -11.28
C ARG A 191 -10.22 3.96 -11.78
N PRO A 192 -10.43 2.63 -11.79
CA PRO A 192 -11.67 2.07 -12.30
C PRO A 192 -12.84 2.50 -11.40
N GLN A 193 -14.00 2.66 -12.03
CA GLN A 193 -15.27 2.91 -11.35
C GLN A 193 -16.29 1.91 -11.91
N PRO A 194 -17.21 1.38 -11.08
CA PRO A 194 -18.23 0.46 -11.57
C PRO A 194 -19.11 1.19 -12.59
N LEU A 195 -19.58 0.47 -13.61
CA LEU A 195 -20.57 1.02 -14.52
C LEU A 195 -21.87 1.38 -13.77
N THR A 196 -22.66 2.29 -14.34
CA THR A 196 -24.02 2.53 -13.84
C THR A 196 -24.93 1.35 -14.19
N TRP A 197 -26.06 1.20 -13.49
CA TRP A 197 -27.07 0.19 -13.83
C TRP A 197 -27.55 0.30 -15.27
N ARG A 198 -27.74 1.53 -15.76
CA ARG A 198 -28.12 1.81 -17.15
C ARG A 198 -27.08 1.37 -18.16
N GLN A 199 -25.81 1.69 -17.92
CA GLN A 199 -24.71 1.27 -18.80
C GLN A 199 -24.58 -0.26 -18.81
N THR A 200 -24.64 -0.87 -17.62
CA THR A 200 -24.57 -2.32 -17.46
C THR A 200 -25.71 -3.02 -18.21
N ALA A 201 -26.95 -2.53 -18.04
CA ALA A 201 -28.11 -3.09 -18.73
C ALA A 201 -28.03 -2.91 -20.26
N ALA A 202 -27.53 -1.77 -20.74
CA ALA A 202 -27.34 -1.54 -22.17
C ALA A 202 -26.31 -2.52 -22.77
N GLU A 203 -25.14 -2.67 -22.16
CA GLU A 203 -24.12 -3.64 -22.63
C GLU A 203 -24.63 -5.10 -22.57
N LEU A 204 -25.38 -5.44 -21.51
CA LEU A 204 -26.00 -6.77 -21.40
C LEU A 204 -27.11 -6.99 -22.45
N ALA A 205 -27.87 -5.96 -22.81
CA ALA A 205 -28.91 -6.05 -23.85
C ALA A 205 -28.31 -6.17 -25.26
N GLU A 206 -27.13 -5.59 -25.51
CA GLU A 206 -26.38 -5.79 -26.74
C GLU A 206 -25.87 -7.23 -26.84
N SER A 207 -25.36 -7.77 -25.74
CA SER A 207 -24.79 -9.13 -25.70
C SER A 207 -25.89 -10.21 -25.68
N GLN A 208 -26.98 -10.00 -24.92
CA GLN A 208 -28.12 -10.93 -24.82
C GLN A 208 -29.47 -10.24 -25.06
N PRO A 209 -29.83 -9.94 -26.33
CA PRO A 209 -31.06 -9.20 -26.66
C PRO A 209 -32.34 -9.88 -26.15
N TRP A 210 -32.35 -11.21 -26.13
CA TRP A 210 -33.51 -12.03 -25.77
C TRP A 210 -33.75 -12.10 -24.26
N ALA A 211 -32.75 -11.75 -23.45
CA ALA A 211 -32.79 -11.96 -22.01
C ALA A 211 -33.60 -10.89 -21.29
N GLY A 212 -33.97 -9.76 -21.91
CA GLY A 212 -34.79 -8.73 -21.29
C GLY A 212 -34.08 -8.00 -20.15
N TRP A 213 -32.83 -7.57 -20.38
CA TRP A 213 -32.03 -6.81 -19.43
C TRP A 213 -32.60 -5.41 -19.22
N THR A 214 -32.73 -5.00 -17.96
CA THR A 214 -33.18 -3.66 -17.56
C THR A 214 -32.35 -3.18 -16.37
N ASP A 215 -32.25 -1.86 -16.19
CA ASP A 215 -31.53 -1.24 -15.07
C ASP A 215 -31.97 -1.83 -13.73
N LYS A 216 -33.29 -1.97 -13.52
CA LYS A 216 -33.88 -2.55 -12.30
C LYS A 216 -33.48 -4.01 -12.10
N ARG A 217 -33.44 -4.80 -13.18
CA ARG A 217 -33.03 -6.21 -13.08
C ARG A 217 -31.57 -6.34 -12.66
N VAL A 218 -30.68 -5.54 -13.25
CA VAL A 218 -29.27 -5.49 -12.87
C VAL A 218 -29.14 -5.08 -11.39
N GLU A 219 -29.82 -4.01 -10.99
CA GLU A 219 -29.82 -3.55 -9.61
C GLU A 219 -30.26 -4.65 -8.63
N HIS A 220 -31.37 -5.33 -8.91
CA HIS A 220 -31.88 -6.40 -8.04
C HIS A 220 -30.91 -7.57 -7.92
N LEU A 221 -30.30 -8.02 -9.04
CA LEU A 221 -29.31 -9.09 -9.03
C LEU A 221 -28.09 -8.71 -8.19
N VAL A 222 -27.52 -7.53 -8.43
CA VAL A 222 -26.32 -7.07 -7.73
C VAL A 222 -26.58 -6.84 -6.24
N ASN A 223 -27.73 -6.27 -5.89
CA ASN A 223 -28.15 -6.12 -4.49
C ASN A 223 -28.35 -7.49 -3.79
N GLY A 224 -28.87 -8.49 -4.51
CA GLY A 224 -29.01 -9.86 -4.03
C GLY A 224 -27.67 -10.49 -3.67
N VAL A 225 -26.69 -10.39 -4.58
CA VAL A 225 -25.32 -10.86 -4.33
C VAL A 225 -24.69 -10.10 -3.17
N ARG A 226 -24.79 -8.76 -3.14
CA ARG A 226 -24.23 -7.93 -2.07
C ARG A 226 -24.76 -8.34 -0.69
N THR A 227 -26.07 -8.55 -0.59
CA THR A 227 -26.73 -8.98 0.66
C THR A 227 -26.24 -10.36 1.09
N ARG A 228 -26.08 -11.30 0.14
CA ARG A 228 -25.57 -12.64 0.41
C ARG A 228 -24.14 -12.62 0.95
N LEU A 229 -23.24 -11.88 0.30
CA LEU A 229 -21.84 -11.75 0.72
C LEU A 229 -21.70 -11.04 2.07
N SER A 230 -22.50 -10.00 2.32
CA SER A 230 -22.51 -9.30 3.61
C SER A 230 -22.89 -10.24 4.76
N ARG A 231 -23.96 -11.04 4.58
CA ARG A 231 -24.37 -12.06 5.58
C ARG A 231 -23.28 -13.10 5.85
N ASP A 232 -22.48 -13.40 4.84
CA ASP A 232 -21.37 -14.35 4.92
C ASP A 232 -20.06 -13.74 5.47
N GLY A 233 -20.12 -12.48 5.93
CA GLY A 233 -19.06 -11.79 6.66
C GLY A 233 -18.13 -10.93 5.79
N VAL A 234 -18.50 -10.60 4.56
CA VAL A 234 -17.71 -9.67 3.74
C VAL A 234 -18.00 -8.23 4.18
N PRO A 235 -16.99 -7.47 4.63
CA PRO A 235 -17.18 -6.14 5.18
C PRO A 235 -17.43 -5.08 4.09
N TRP A 236 -17.97 -3.93 4.52
CA TRP A 236 -18.17 -2.72 3.69
C TRP A 236 -19.14 -2.90 2.52
N LEU A 237 -20.07 -3.85 2.66
CA LEU A 237 -21.11 -4.13 1.66
C LEU A 237 -22.49 -3.62 2.08
N THR A 238 -22.56 -2.91 3.21
CA THR A 238 -23.78 -2.30 3.74
C THR A 238 -23.60 -0.81 3.97
N ARG A 239 -24.72 -0.08 3.99
CA ARG A 239 -24.72 1.37 4.24
C ARG A 239 -24.31 1.67 5.68
N GLU A 240 -24.70 0.80 6.59
CA GLU A 240 -24.42 0.86 8.02
C GLU A 240 -22.91 0.81 8.29
N GLU A 241 -22.18 -0.02 7.55
CA GLU A 241 -20.71 -0.09 7.66
C GLU A 241 -20.02 1.12 7.05
N LEU A 242 -20.45 1.57 5.86
CA LEU A 242 -19.76 2.63 5.11
C LEU A 242 -20.01 4.05 5.63
N GLY A 243 -21.17 4.31 6.23
CA GLY A 243 -21.64 5.67 6.51
C GLY A 243 -22.07 6.44 5.26
N GLU A 244 -22.73 7.58 5.45
CA GLU A 244 -23.18 8.46 4.36
C GLU A 244 -22.13 9.55 4.05
N PRO A 245 -21.94 9.94 2.77
CA PRO A 245 -22.67 9.52 1.58
C PRO A 245 -22.09 8.25 0.92
N VAL A 246 -22.96 7.29 0.61
CA VAL A 246 -22.54 5.99 0.06
C VAL A 246 -22.10 6.05 -1.42
N GLY A 247 -22.78 6.85 -2.25
CA GLY A 247 -22.49 6.93 -3.69
C GLY A 247 -22.40 5.57 -4.38
N ASN A 248 -21.35 5.36 -5.20
CA ASN A 248 -21.07 4.08 -5.86
C ASN A 248 -20.13 3.16 -5.04
N ALA A 249 -19.82 3.51 -3.79
CA ALA A 249 -18.83 2.81 -2.96
C ALA A 249 -19.21 1.36 -2.68
N LEU A 250 -20.51 1.07 -2.50
CA LEU A 250 -20.99 -0.31 -2.31
C LEU A 250 -20.66 -1.22 -3.49
N ASN A 251 -20.76 -0.70 -4.71
CA ASN A 251 -20.43 -1.46 -5.92
C ASN A 251 -18.92 -1.58 -6.10
N ASP A 252 -18.15 -0.53 -5.81
CA ASP A 252 -16.68 -0.59 -5.81
C ASP A 252 -16.19 -1.66 -4.82
N ASN A 253 -16.69 -1.66 -3.58
CA ASN A 253 -16.35 -2.64 -2.57
C ASN A 253 -16.75 -4.06 -2.97
N LEU A 254 -17.94 -4.24 -3.54
CA LEU A 254 -18.39 -5.54 -4.03
C LEU A 254 -17.45 -6.08 -5.11
N ILE A 255 -17.11 -5.28 -6.13
CA ILE A 255 -16.21 -5.71 -7.19
C ILE A 255 -14.82 -6.00 -6.64
N ARG A 256 -14.29 -5.17 -5.74
CA ARG A 256 -13.00 -5.43 -5.07
C ARG A 256 -13.00 -6.72 -4.27
N ALA A 257 -14.06 -7.01 -3.54
CA ALA A 257 -14.19 -8.26 -2.78
C ALA A 257 -14.24 -9.48 -3.70
N LEU A 258 -14.93 -9.38 -4.84
CA LEU A 258 -15.01 -10.45 -5.83
C LEU A 258 -13.67 -10.70 -6.55
N LEU A 259 -12.89 -9.65 -6.81
CA LEU A 259 -11.54 -9.76 -7.36
C LEU A 259 -10.55 -10.35 -6.35
N ALA A 260 -10.58 -9.86 -5.11
CA ALA A 260 -9.69 -10.33 -4.04
C ALA A 260 -9.91 -11.80 -3.68
N SER A 261 -11.15 -12.29 -3.85
CA SER A 261 -11.52 -13.70 -3.66
C SER A 261 -11.34 -14.56 -4.92
N THR A 262 -10.83 -13.98 -6.01
CA THR A 262 -10.74 -14.60 -7.35
C THR A 262 -12.07 -15.19 -7.84
N THR A 263 -13.19 -14.64 -7.38
CA THR A 263 -14.52 -15.02 -7.84
C THR A 263 -14.78 -14.49 -9.25
N LEU A 264 -14.32 -13.25 -9.48
CA LEU A 264 -14.18 -12.67 -10.80
C LEU A 264 -12.70 -12.59 -11.14
N VAL A 265 -12.37 -12.97 -12.38
CA VAL A 265 -11.02 -12.90 -12.93
C VAL A 265 -11.06 -12.26 -14.32
N PRO A 266 -9.96 -11.65 -14.80
CA PRO A 266 -9.95 -10.99 -16.11
C PRO A 266 -10.44 -11.87 -17.27
N MET A 267 -10.23 -13.20 -17.21
CA MET A 267 -10.72 -14.15 -18.23
C MET A 267 -12.24 -14.20 -18.33
N ASP A 268 -12.98 -13.85 -17.26
CA ASP A 268 -14.45 -13.81 -17.29
C ASP A 268 -14.98 -12.75 -18.26
N LEU A 269 -14.15 -11.79 -18.73
CA LEU A 269 -14.54 -10.84 -19.78
C LEU A 269 -15.00 -11.55 -21.07
N ALA A 270 -14.51 -12.75 -21.36
CA ALA A 270 -14.95 -13.55 -22.50
C ALA A 270 -16.44 -13.93 -22.42
N LEU A 271 -17.06 -13.88 -21.24
CA LEU A 271 -18.50 -14.11 -21.07
C LEU A 271 -19.35 -13.02 -21.71
N ILE A 272 -18.80 -11.83 -21.95
CA ILE A 272 -19.48 -10.75 -22.67
C ILE A 272 -19.65 -11.11 -24.15
N ASP A 273 -18.61 -11.68 -24.76
CA ASP A 273 -18.59 -12.02 -26.19
C ASP A 273 -19.25 -13.39 -26.50
N ALA A 274 -19.33 -14.26 -25.50
CA ALA A 274 -19.95 -15.59 -25.63
C ALA A 274 -21.47 -15.60 -25.42
N ALA A 275 -22.07 -14.43 -25.16
CA ALA A 275 -23.45 -14.26 -24.76
C ALA A 275 -24.42 -14.17 -25.95
#